data_AF-A0A2E8RI52-F1
#
_entry.id   AF-A0A2E8RI52-F1
#
_cell.length_a   1.000
_cell.length_b   1.000
_cell.length_c   1.000
_cell.angle_alpha   90.00
_cell.angle_beta   90.00
_cell.angle_gamma   90.00
#
_symmetry.space_group_name_H-M   'P 1'
#
loop_
_entity.id
_entity.type
_entity.pdbx_description
1 polymer ?
#
loop_
_entity_poly.entity_id
_entity_poly.type
_entity_poly.pdbx_seq_one_letter_code
_entity_poly.pdbx_strand_id
1 'polypeptide(L)'
;MAKDMTTSMERLDSIKKKVDTFSEILDTLNSTEEKKKLLWKEIYENAIADRENAAMLFTDAWKNMQGGTSEHISLGTTMSKYLERMCKSNEQILRLAELITKAEEKEASIDSDDLFAQIDNGKG
;
A
#
# COMPACT_ATOMS: atom_id res chain seq x y z
N MET A 1 22.76 17.92 6.78
CA MET A 1 22.33 18.72 5.60
C MET A 1 22.49 17.96 4.28
N ALA A 2 23.67 17.82 3.66
CA ALA A 2 23.77 17.11 2.37
C ALA A 2 23.41 15.61 2.47
N LYS A 3 23.90 14.92 3.51
CA LYS A 3 23.62 13.49 3.77
C LYS A 3 22.13 13.21 4.06
N ASP A 4 21.47 14.10 4.81
CA ASP A 4 20.04 13.96 5.12
C ASP A 4 19.19 14.16 3.85
N MET A 5 19.57 15.13 3.00
CA MET A 5 18.87 15.40 1.74
C MET A 5 18.97 14.22 0.77
N THR A 6 20.15 13.59 0.64
CA THR A 6 20.32 12.37 -0.17
C THR A 6 19.44 11.23 0.35
N THR A 7 19.40 11.03 1.67
CA THR A 7 18.58 9.97 2.30
C THR A 7 17.08 10.19 2.06
N SER A 8 16.62 11.45 2.15
CA SER A 8 15.24 11.81 1.85
C SER A 8 14.88 11.58 0.37
N MET A 9 15.79 11.91 -0.56
CA MET A 9 15.58 11.66 -1.99
C MET A 9 15.51 10.18 -2.32
N GLU A 10 16.42 9.35 -1.79
CA GLU A 10 16.39 7.89 -1.97
C GLU A 10 15.08 7.27 -1.47
N ARG A 11 14.53 7.81 -0.38
CA ARG A 11 13.25 7.36 0.17
C ARG A 11 12.07 7.74 -0.71
N LEU A 12 12.05 8.96 -1.23
CA LEU A 12 11.03 9.40 -2.19
C LEU A 12 11.05 8.54 -3.46
N ASP A 13 12.24 8.25 -3.98
CA ASP A 13 12.41 7.36 -5.13
C ASP A 13 11.89 5.94 -4.83
N SER A 14 12.16 5.42 -3.64
CA SER A 14 11.63 4.12 -3.20
C SER A 14 10.10 4.13 -3.10
N ILE A 15 9.49 5.18 -2.56
CA ILE A 15 8.02 5.30 -2.47
C ILE A 15 7.43 5.37 -3.86
N LYS A 16 7.99 6.21 -4.73
CA LYS A 16 7.54 6.35 -6.11
C LYS A 16 7.59 5.02 -6.86
N LYS A 17 8.71 4.28 -6.77
CA LYS A 17 8.83 2.94 -7.38
C LYS A 17 7.73 1.99 -6.91
N LYS A 18 7.38 1.99 -5.62
CA LYS A 18 6.29 1.14 -5.11
C LYS A 18 4.93 1.53 -5.68
N VAL A 19 4.65 2.83 -5.78
CA VAL A 19 3.41 3.35 -6.36
C VAL A 19 3.33 3.06 -7.86
N ASP A 20 4.44 3.19 -8.58
CA ASP A 20 4.54 2.87 -10.01
C ASP A 20 4.28 1.37 -10.23
N THR A 21 4.95 0.48 -9.50
CA THR A 21 4.70 -0.97 -9.56
C THR A 21 3.26 -1.33 -9.20
N PHE A 22 2.68 -0.69 -8.19
CA PHE A 22 1.28 -0.92 -7.85
C PHE A 22 0.34 -0.45 -8.97
N SER A 23 0.69 0.64 -9.65
CA SER A 23 -0.08 1.13 -10.80
C SER A 23 -0.04 0.15 -11.96
N GLU A 24 1.13 -0.44 -12.24
CA GLU A 24 1.29 -1.48 -13.26
C GLU A 24 0.41 -2.70 -12.97
N ILE A 25 0.32 -3.15 -11.70
CA ILE A 25 -0.57 -4.25 -11.29
C ILE A 25 -2.04 -3.91 -11.56
N LEU A 26 -2.47 -2.68 -11.27
CA LEU A 26 -3.86 -2.29 -11.51
C LEU A 26 -4.19 -2.18 -13.00
N ASP A 27 -3.21 -1.82 -13.81
CA ASP A 27 -3.40 -1.65 -15.25
C ASP A 27 -3.58 -3.01 -15.96
N THR A 28 -3.20 -4.14 -15.33
CA THR A 28 -3.50 -5.48 -15.86
C THR A 28 -4.96 -5.91 -15.70
N LEU A 29 -5.76 -5.22 -14.88
CA LEU A 29 -7.17 -5.54 -14.64
C LEU A 29 -8.07 -4.91 -15.72
N ASN A 30 -8.33 -5.62 -16.83
CA ASN A 30 -9.05 -5.04 -17.97
C ASN A 30 -10.54 -4.86 -17.69
N SER A 31 -11.11 -5.68 -16.82
CA SER A 31 -12.54 -5.69 -16.47
C SER A 31 -12.92 -4.68 -15.37
N THR A 32 -11.93 -4.00 -14.78
CA THR A 32 -12.12 -3.09 -13.66
C THR A 32 -12.22 -1.64 -14.12
N GLU A 33 -13.24 -0.93 -13.62
CA GLU A 33 -13.45 0.48 -13.93
C GLU A 33 -12.24 1.37 -13.56
N GLU A 34 -11.83 2.24 -14.48
CA GLU A 34 -10.70 3.17 -14.28
C GLU A 34 -10.85 4.06 -13.03
N LYS A 35 -12.09 4.47 -12.69
CA LYS A 35 -12.35 5.23 -11.46
C LYS A 35 -12.01 4.44 -10.20
N LYS A 36 -12.23 3.12 -10.18
CA LYS A 36 -11.87 2.26 -9.04
C LYS A 36 -10.36 2.08 -8.95
N LYS A 37 -9.70 1.86 -10.10
CA LYS A 37 -8.23 1.80 -10.16
C LYS A 37 -7.59 3.08 -9.63
N LEU A 38 -8.09 4.25 -10.03
CA LEU A 38 -7.62 5.54 -9.54
C LEU A 38 -7.73 5.64 -8.01
N LEU A 39 -8.90 5.31 -7.45
CA LEU A 39 -9.10 5.31 -5.99
C LEU A 39 -8.15 4.34 -5.28
N TRP A 40 -7.91 3.15 -5.84
CA TRP A 40 -6.97 2.20 -5.26
C TRP A 40 -5.53 2.71 -5.31
N LYS A 41 -5.11 3.38 -6.39
CA LYS A 41 -3.81 4.06 -6.49
C LYS A 41 -3.65 5.11 -5.40
N GLU A 42 -4.65 5.98 -5.22
CA GLU A 42 -4.65 7.02 -4.17
C GLU A 42 -4.61 6.42 -2.76
N ILE A 43 -5.36 5.35 -2.48
CA ILE A 43 -5.35 4.69 -1.17
C ILE A 43 -3.98 4.06 -0.90
N TYR A 44 -3.38 3.42 -1.89
CA TYR A 44 -2.07 2.81 -1.75
C TYR A 44 -0.97 3.85 -1.49
N GLU A 45 -0.96 4.92 -2.28
CA GLU A 45 -0.02 6.04 -2.11
C GLU A 45 -0.14 6.64 -0.69
N ASN A 46 -1.36 6.93 -0.25
CA ASN A 46 -1.61 7.45 1.10
C ASN A 46 -1.13 6.48 2.19
N ALA A 47 -1.43 5.18 2.06
CA ALA A 47 -1.02 4.18 3.04
C ALA A 47 0.51 4.08 3.16
N ILE A 48 1.24 4.12 2.03
CA ILE A 48 2.70 4.12 2.03
C ILE A 48 3.25 5.41 2.64
N ALA A 49 2.76 6.57 2.22
CA ALA A 49 3.21 7.86 2.74
C ALA A 49 3.00 7.97 4.27
N ASP A 50 1.80 7.61 4.76
CA ASP A 50 1.47 7.62 6.19
C ASP A 50 2.37 6.69 6.99
N ARG A 51 2.61 5.47 6.47
CA ARG A 51 3.47 4.48 7.14
C ARG A 51 4.89 4.99 7.25
N GLU A 52 5.42 5.58 6.19
CA GLU A 52 6.79 6.10 6.15
C GLU A 52 6.94 7.33 7.07
N ASN A 53 5.94 8.22 7.11
CA ASN A 53 5.89 9.37 8.02
C ASN A 53 5.86 8.91 9.49
N ALA A 54 5.02 7.94 9.83
CA ALA A 54 4.97 7.38 11.16
C ALA A 54 6.28 6.69 11.56
N ALA A 55 6.93 5.98 10.63
CA ALA A 55 8.24 5.37 10.86
C ALA A 55 9.34 6.42 11.12
N MET A 56 9.30 7.57 10.44
CA MET A 56 10.23 8.68 10.69
C MET A 56 10.07 9.23 12.10
N LEU A 57 8.84 9.58 12.46
CA LEU A 57 8.53 10.13 13.78
C LEU A 57 8.83 9.13 14.91
N PHE A 58 8.56 7.85 14.68
CA PHE A 58 8.93 6.79 15.61
C PHE A 58 10.45 6.71 15.80
N THR A 59 11.22 6.72 14.70
CA THR A 59 12.68 6.65 14.75
C THR A 59 13.28 7.85 15.49
N ASP A 60 12.72 9.04 15.27
CA ASP A 60 13.13 10.25 15.98
C ASP A 60 12.79 10.17 17.47
N ALA A 61 11.55 9.82 17.82
CA ALA A 61 11.14 9.62 19.21
C ALA A 61 11.99 8.56 19.92
N TRP A 62 12.30 7.44 19.24
CA TRP A 62 13.16 6.39 19.76
C TRP A 62 14.57 6.90 20.08
N LYS A 63 15.18 7.68 19.18
CA LYS A 63 16.52 8.26 19.41
C LYS A 63 16.55 9.22 20.60
N ASN A 64 15.45 9.91 20.86
CA ASN A 64 15.31 10.84 21.98
C ASN A 64 14.94 10.13 23.30
N MET A 65 14.43 8.90 23.23
CA MET A 65 14.13 8.08 24.40
C MET A 65 15.42 7.48 24.96
N GLN A 66 16.17 8.25 25.75
CA GLN A 66 17.46 7.86 26.36
C GLN A 66 17.34 6.77 27.47
N GLY A 67 16.25 5.99 27.48
CA GLY A 67 16.05 4.81 28.33
C GLY A 67 15.63 5.07 29.78
N GLY A 68 15.44 6.32 30.20
CA GLY A 68 14.95 6.65 31.53
C GLY A 68 13.44 6.47 31.68
N THR A 69 12.98 6.23 32.91
CA THR A 69 11.55 6.07 33.24
C THR A 69 10.73 7.31 32.86
N SER A 70 11.31 8.51 32.98
CA SER A 70 10.66 9.77 32.60
C SER A 70 10.39 9.85 31.09
N GLU A 71 11.37 9.46 30.28
CA GLU A 71 11.26 9.43 28.82
C GLU A 71 10.27 8.36 28.38
N HIS A 72 10.24 7.21 29.05
CA HIS A 72 9.23 6.17 28.79
C HIS A 72 7.80 6.67 29.07
N ILE A 73 7.59 7.41 30.15
CA ILE A 73 6.27 7.97 30.49
C ILE A 73 5.86 9.03 29.47
N SER A 74 6.78 9.87 29.01
CA SER A 74 6.48 10.99 28.11
C SER A 74 6.40 10.61 26.62
N LEU A 75 7.30 9.75 26.14
CA LEU A 75 7.39 9.36 24.72
C LEU A 75 6.71 8.03 24.43
N GLY A 76 6.59 7.12 25.41
CA GLY A 76 6.08 5.76 25.19
C GLY A 76 4.72 5.72 24.52
N THR A 77 3.75 6.49 25.03
CA THR A 77 2.40 6.57 24.42
C THR A 77 2.42 7.15 23.00
N THR A 78 3.29 8.13 22.74
CA THR A 78 3.43 8.73 21.41
C THR A 78 4.01 7.72 20.41
N MET A 79 5.02 6.97 20.83
CA MET A 79 5.62 5.91 20.03
C MET A 79 4.62 4.79 19.72
N SER A 80 3.79 4.38 20.69
CA SER A 80 2.71 3.43 20.45
C SER A 80 1.73 3.92 19.38
N LYS A 81 1.36 5.21 19.38
CA LYS A 81 0.49 5.79 18.34
C LYS A 81 1.11 5.73 16.95
N TYR A 82 2.43 5.92 16.83
CA TYR A 82 3.12 5.77 15.54
C TYR A 82 3.12 4.32 15.06
N LEU A 83 3.35 3.36 15.96
CA LEU A 83 3.23 1.92 15.65
C LEU A 83 1.80 1.56 15.21
N GLU A 84 0.79 2.03 15.93
CA GLU A 84 -0.61 1.82 15.55
C GLU A 84 -0.94 2.41 14.17
N ARG A 85 -0.41 3.59 13.84
CA ARG A 85 -0.58 4.19 12.51
C ARG A 85 0.07 3.30 11.43
N MET A 86 1.29 2.82 11.67
CA MET A 86 1.96 1.91 10.74
C MET A 86 1.18 0.60 10.55
N CYS A 87 0.62 0.03 11.63
CA CYS A 87 -0.25 -1.14 11.56
C CYS A 87 -1.50 -0.87 10.73
N LYS A 88 -2.18 0.27 10.94
CA LYS A 88 -3.36 0.66 10.15
C LYS A 88 -3.04 0.81 8.66
N SER A 89 -1.90 1.39 8.30
CA SER A 89 -1.45 1.45 6.91
C SER A 89 -1.22 0.05 6.32
N ASN A 90 -0.67 -0.89 7.08
CA ASN A 90 -0.53 -2.28 6.64
C ASN A 90 -1.90 -2.97 6.44
N GLU A 91 -2.86 -2.72 7.33
CA GLU A 91 -4.24 -3.22 7.16
C GLU A 91 -4.91 -2.66 5.90
N GLN A 92 -4.70 -1.38 5.59
CA GLN A 92 -5.22 -0.78 4.35
C GLN A 92 -4.62 -1.45 3.10
N ILE A 93 -3.30 -1.69 3.10
CA ILE A 93 -2.62 -2.38 2.00
C ILE A 93 -3.13 -3.82 1.85
N LEU A 94 -3.33 -4.54 2.97
CA LEU A 94 -3.87 -5.90 2.93
C LEU A 94 -5.29 -5.92 2.33
N ARG A 95 -6.15 -5.00 2.75
CA ARG A 95 -7.51 -4.88 2.19
C ARG A 95 -7.49 -4.55 0.70
N LEU A 96 -6.55 -3.70 0.24
CA LEU A 96 -6.36 -3.46 -1.19
C LEU A 96 -5.97 -4.73 -1.93
N ALA A 97 -5.03 -5.51 -1.39
CA ALA A 97 -4.63 -6.78 -1.99
C ALA A 97 -5.82 -7.75 -2.10
N GLU A 98 -6.65 -7.88 -1.06
CA GLU A 98 -7.86 -8.69 -1.09
C GLU A 98 -8.88 -8.22 -2.15
N LEU A 99 -9.04 -6.90 -2.33
CA LEU A 99 -9.94 -6.35 -3.35
C LEU A 99 -9.43 -6.60 -4.77
N ILE A 100 -8.12 -6.52 -4.97
CA ILE A 100 -7.47 -6.80 -6.26
C ILE A 100 -7.60 -8.27 -6.61
N THR A 101 -7.29 -9.18 -5.68
CA THR A 101 -7.46 -10.63 -5.90
C THR A 101 -8.90 -10.97 -6.29
N LYS A 102 -9.90 -10.37 -5.65
CA LYS A 102 -11.31 -10.56 -6.04
C LYS A 102 -11.63 -10.02 -7.43
N ALA A 103 -10.98 -8.95 -7.85
CA ALA A 103 -11.14 -8.42 -9.20
C ALA A 103 -10.51 -9.34 -10.26
N GLU A 104 -9.32 -9.89 -9.97
CA GLU A 104 -8.63 -10.88 -10.81
C GLU A 104 -9.46 -12.15 -10.97
N GLU A 105 -10.00 -12.69 -9.87
CA GLU A 105 -10.88 -13.87 -9.88
C GLU A 105 -12.12 -13.65 -10.75
N LYS A 106 -12.73 -12.46 -10.67
CA LYS A 106 -13.89 -12.11 -11.48
C LYS A 106 -13.53 -12.06 -12.97
N GLU A 107 -12.39 -11.49 -13.33
CA GLU A 107 -11.94 -11.44 -14.73
C GLU A 107 -11.70 -12.85 -15.29
N ALA A 108 -11.07 -13.72 -14.52
CA ALA A 108 -10.85 -15.12 -14.89
C ALA A 108 -12.16 -15.91 -15.08
N SER A 109 -13.19 -15.64 -14.26
CA SER A 109 -14.50 -16.29 -14.42
C SER A 109 -15.21 -15.91 -15.73
N ILE A 110 -15.15 -14.62 -16.10
CA ILE A 110 -15.77 -14.12 -17.34
C ILE A 110 -15.12 -14.77 -18.57
N ASP A 111 -13.80 -14.86 -18.59
CA ASP A 111 -13.05 -15.50 -19.68
C ASP A 111 -13.44 -16.98 -19.86
N SER A 112 -13.66 -17.71 -18.76
CA SER A 112 -14.06 -19.12 -18.83
C SER A 112 -15.46 -19.33 -19.45
N ASP A 113 -16.44 -18.49 -19.09
CA ASP A 113 -17.81 -18.59 -19.60
C ASP A 113 -17.87 -18.28 -21.10
N ASP A 114 -17.14 -17.25 -21.56
CA ASP A 114 -17.04 -16.88 -22.97
C ASP A 114 -16.39 -17.99 -23.82
N LEU A 115 -15.42 -18.71 -23.25
CA LEU A 115 -14.73 -19.83 -23.90
C LEU A 115 -15.66 -21.05 -24.06
N PHE A 116 -16.50 -21.34 -23.05
CA PHE A 116 -17.52 -22.38 -23.16
C PHE A 116 -18.61 -22.05 -24.19
N ALA A 117 -19.05 -20.78 -24.25
CA ALA A 117 -20.05 -20.33 -25.22
C ALA A 117 -19.58 -20.48 -26.68
N GLN A 118 -18.28 -20.35 -26.94
CA GLN A 118 -17.70 -20.58 -28.27
C GLN A 118 -17.62 -22.07 -28.64
N ILE A 119 -17.39 -22.96 -27.68
CA ILE A 119 -17.39 -24.41 -27.92
C ILE A 119 -18.80 -24.92 -28.26
N ASP A 120 -19.82 -24.39 -27.59
CA ASP A 120 -21.21 -24.81 -27.79
C ASP A 120 -21.78 -24.34 -29.14
N ASN A 121 -21.40 -23.14 -29.59
CA ASN A 121 -21.76 -22.62 -30.92
C ASN A 121 -20.96 -23.25 -32.07
N GLY A 122 -19.84 -23.91 -31.79
CA GLY A 122 -18.96 -24.55 -32.79
C GLY A 122 -19.36 -25.99 -33.18
N LYS A 123 -20.45 -26.54 -32.63
CA LYS A 123 -20.94 -27.91 -32.92
C LYS A 123 -22.26 -27.95 -33.73
N GLY A 124 -22.51 -26.93 -34.54
CA GLY A 124 -23.60 -26.90 -35.54
C GLY A 124 -23.14 -27.37 -36.92
#